data_AF-A0A934UWL5-F1
#
_entry.id   AF-A0A934UWL5-F1
#
_cell.length_a   1.000
_cell.length_b   1.000
_cell.length_c   1.000
_cell.angle_alpha   90.00
_cell.angle_beta   90.00
_cell.angle_gamma   90.00
#
_symmetry.space_group_name_H-M   'P 1'
#
loop_
_entity.id
_entity.type
_entity.pdbx_description
1 polymer ?
#
loop_
_entity_poly.entity_id
_entity_poly.type
_entity_poly.pdbx_seq_one_letter_code
_entity_poly.pdbx_strand_id
1 'polypeptide(L)'
;MLSAFVLLPTLPYLWVIVGAILVPIVWVKTGRTRKAMMAAAGCTTKEEWNAFVNALPTKKQLKAMQQNTGYRPGSALAAVAHADGRPAASPAPQRRTASTTFISPPRPELRYPKYSLLSPKHANIEVVGEAYREKSVIAALGGLTPEVEKTVEDAITFLIHEPENPYGEGHAVMVWMNGHHVGYLASEDAAKYMPYIKRITDAGYLPTTTGRIWGVSRHDWQGNLKHHLYARVALNDADQLTPTNDPPAGDYSFLPWGNAIQVTKEADHLAELTEHLHGPDSYAIATLRETSRTLKNGTVREYVTVYMSGDEIGELTPNMSEKVLPTIRHLHDLGYEAAAWARVRGSALAIEVTLHVAKAHEVPDSWLAEIPVTVPALHRSRTTATSDPSTTGGIPQAPSNDDTPQAAREQKWDF
;
A
#
# COMPACT_ATOMS: atom_id res chain seq x y z
N MET A 1 -41.30 -43.96 -26.21
CA MET A 1 -41.98 -44.24 -24.93
C MET A 1 -40.91 -44.44 -23.87
N LEU A 2 -40.96 -43.61 -22.82
CA LEU A 2 -40.63 -43.86 -21.40
C LEU A 2 -39.26 -44.43 -20.93
N SER A 3 -38.68 -43.67 -19.98
CA SER A 3 -37.94 -44.06 -18.75
C SER A 3 -36.44 -44.41 -18.89
N ALA A 4 -35.45 -43.65 -18.39
CA ALA A 4 -35.12 -43.12 -17.04
C ALA A 4 -34.39 -44.12 -16.10
N PHE A 5 -33.10 -43.88 -15.84
CA PHE A 5 -32.33 -44.29 -14.63
C PHE A 5 -31.09 -43.36 -14.54
N VAL A 6 -31.11 -42.34 -13.67
CA VAL A 6 -30.44 -42.23 -12.34
C VAL A 6 -28.92 -42.35 -12.37
N LEU A 7 -28.24 -41.20 -12.16
CA LEU A 7 -26.88 -41.12 -11.62
C LEU A 7 -26.80 -39.88 -10.72
N LEU A 8 -26.63 -40.11 -9.42
CA LEU A 8 -26.36 -39.13 -8.37
C LEU A 8 -24.84 -39.09 -8.13
N PRO A 9 -24.25 -37.90 -7.95
CA PRO A 9 -23.36 -37.72 -6.81
C PRO A 9 -23.71 -36.47 -5.99
N THR A 10 -23.17 -36.50 -4.78
CA THR A 10 -23.42 -35.70 -3.58
C THR A 10 -22.98 -34.22 -3.63
N LEU A 11 -23.85 -33.33 -3.09
CA LEU A 11 -23.65 -32.01 -2.42
C LEU A 11 -22.61 -31.01 -2.98
N PRO A 12 -23.04 -29.76 -3.31
CA PRO A 12 -23.20 -28.71 -2.29
C PRO A 12 -24.38 -27.74 -2.57
N TYR A 13 -25.42 -27.72 -1.73
CA TYR A 13 -26.60 -26.85 -1.96
C TYR A 13 -27.12 -26.10 -0.72
N LEU A 14 -26.31 -25.93 0.33
CA LEU A 14 -26.75 -25.17 1.52
C LEU A 14 -26.29 -23.70 1.56
N TRP A 15 -25.24 -23.31 0.82
CA TRP A 15 -24.76 -21.92 0.77
C TRP A 15 -25.52 -21.03 -0.23
N VAL A 16 -26.22 -21.64 -1.20
CA VAL A 16 -26.95 -20.90 -2.23
C VAL A 16 -28.27 -20.32 -1.68
N ILE A 17 -28.91 -20.97 -0.70
CA ILE A 17 -30.26 -20.57 -0.25
C ILE A 17 -30.23 -19.37 0.71
N VAL A 18 -29.18 -19.21 1.53
CA VAL A 18 -29.05 -18.06 2.45
C VAL A 18 -28.54 -16.81 1.71
N GLY A 19 -27.62 -16.98 0.75
CA GLY A 19 -27.12 -15.89 -0.10
C GLY A 19 -28.16 -15.36 -1.10
N ALA A 20 -29.01 -16.22 -1.66
CA ALA A 20 -30.01 -15.83 -2.65
C ALA A 20 -31.19 -15.02 -2.08
N ILE A 21 -31.45 -15.06 -0.76
CA ILE A 21 -32.63 -14.41 -0.14
C ILE A 21 -32.26 -13.09 0.57
N LEU A 22 -31.04 -12.93 1.08
CA LEU A 22 -30.62 -11.71 1.80
C LEU A 22 -30.06 -10.61 0.88
N VAL A 23 -29.41 -10.97 -0.22
CA VAL A 23 -28.86 -10.00 -1.19
C VAL A 23 -29.94 -9.19 -1.94
N PRO A 24 -31.11 -9.74 -2.32
CA PRO A 24 -32.14 -8.96 -3.03
C PRO A 24 -32.78 -7.85 -2.18
N ILE A 25 -32.90 -8.02 -0.87
CA ILE A 25 -33.64 -7.08 0.00
C ILE A 25 -32.87 -5.77 0.21
N VAL A 26 -31.54 -5.81 0.21
CA VAL A 26 -30.69 -4.61 0.32
C VAL A 26 -30.59 -3.87 -1.01
N TRP A 27 -30.69 -4.60 -2.14
CA TRP A 27 -30.51 -4.05 -3.49
C TRP A 27 -31.74 -3.38 -4.11
N VAL A 28 -32.95 -3.66 -3.60
CA VAL A 28 -34.20 -3.04 -4.07
C VAL A 28 -34.27 -1.53 -3.79
N LYS A 29 -33.37 -0.96 -2.98
CA LYS A 29 -33.39 0.47 -2.61
C LYS A 29 -32.58 1.41 -3.51
N THR A 30 -31.83 0.91 -4.50
CA THR A 30 -30.86 1.72 -5.27
C THR A 30 -31.13 1.83 -6.78
N GLY A 31 -32.31 1.41 -7.26
CA GLY A 31 -32.81 1.86 -8.56
C GLY A 31 -32.06 1.41 -9.83
N ARG A 32 -31.11 0.48 -9.74
CA ARG A 32 -30.44 -0.11 -10.92
C ARG A 32 -31.04 -1.47 -11.30
N THR A 33 -31.88 -1.38 -12.33
CA THR A 33 -32.32 -2.37 -13.33
C THR A 33 -32.86 -3.73 -12.83
N ARG A 34 -34.16 -3.73 -12.48
CA ARG A 34 -35.11 -4.87 -12.38
C ARG A 34 -34.85 -6.04 -13.35
N LYS A 35 -34.34 -5.75 -14.55
CA LYS A 35 -34.03 -6.72 -15.60
C LYS A 35 -32.90 -7.70 -15.23
N ALA A 36 -31.87 -7.24 -14.51
CA ALA A 36 -30.77 -8.09 -14.04
C ALA A 36 -31.23 -9.05 -12.94
N MET A 37 -32.11 -8.58 -12.06
CA MET A 37 -32.67 -9.41 -10.98
C MET A 37 -33.67 -10.46 -11.51
N MET A 38 -34.48 -10.10 -12.51
CA MET A 38 -35.36 -11.07 -13.18
C MET A 38 -34.57 -12.19 -13.85
N ALA A 39 -33.46 -11.87 -14.53
CA ALA A 39 -32.58 -12.87 -15.13
C ALA A 39 -31.92 -13.78 -14.09
N ALA A 40 -31.45 -13.25 -12.95
CA ALA A 40 -30.84 -14.04 -11.88
C ALA A 40 -31.85 -14.93 -11.14
N ALA A 41 -33.13 -14.51 -11.06
CA ALA A 41 -34.20 -15.31 -10.47
C ALA A 41 -34.85 -16.29 -11.46
N GLY A 42 -34.36 -16.36 -12.70
CA GLY A 42 -34.94 -17.20 -13.76
C GLY A 42 -36.33 -16.76 -14.21
N CYS A 43 -36.77 -15.56 -13.85
CA CYS A 43 -38.08 -15.02 -14.24
C CYS A 43 -37.95 -14.35 -15.62
N THR A 44 -38.75 -14.81 -16.57
CA THR A 44 -38.77 -14.26 -17.93
C THR A 44 -39.92 -13.27 -18.12
N THR A 45 -40.98 -13.38 -17.30
CA THR A 45 -42.16 -12.50 -17.37
C THR A 45 -42.38 -11.70 -16.09
N LYS A 46 -43.10 -10.58 -16.21
CA LYS A 46 -43.43 -9.69 -15.08
C LYS A 46 -44.33 -10.36 -14.04
N GLU A 47 -45.16 -11.30 -14.47
CA GLU A 47 -46.09 -12.07 -13.64
C GLU A 47 -45.33 -13.10 -12.80
N GLU A 48 -44.36 -13.83 -13.39
CA GLU A 48 -43.44 -14.72 -12.67
C GLU A 48 -42.65 -13.97 -11.60
N TRP A 49 -42.16 -12.77 -11.92
CA TRP A 49 -41.45 -11.93 -10.95
C TRP A 49 -42.33 -11.52 -9.77
N ASN A 50 -43.58 -11.12 -10.03
CA ASN A 50 -44.49 -10.72 -8.96
C ASN A 50 -44.89 -11.90 -8.08
N ALA A 51 -45.08 -13.10 -8.67
CA ALA A 51 -45.33 -14.33 -7.92
C ALA A 51 -44.12 -14.72 -7.04
N PHE A 52 -42.90 -14.60 -7.59
CA PHE A 52 -41.65 -14.84 -6.85
C PHE A 52 -41.50 -13.89 -5.66
N VAL A 53 -41.70 -12.58 -5.85
CA VAL A 53 -41.58 -11.59 -4.78
C VAL A 53 -42.64 -11.80 -3.69
N ASN A 54 -43.87 -12.17 -4.06
CA ASN A 54 -44.93 -12.44 -3.11
C ASN A 54 -44.76 -13.76 -2.34
N ALA A 55 -43.93 -14.67 -2.85
CA ALA A 55 -43.57 -15.92 -2.18
C ALA A 55 -42.40 -15.77 -1.19
N LEU A 56 -41.73 -14.61 -1.15
CA LEU A 56 -40.64 -14.37 -0.19
C LEU A 56 -41.19 -14.23 1.24
N PRO A 57 -40.53 -14.86 2.23
CA PRO A 57 -40.96 -14.79 3.62
C PRO A 57 -40.90 -13.36 4.14
N THR A 58 -41.93 -12.97 4.89
CA THR A 58 -41.99 -11.64 5.50
C THR A 58 -40.93 -11.48 6.58
N LYS A 59 -40.51 -10.23 6.88
CA LYS A 59 -39.56 -9.93 7.97
C LYS A 59 -39.94 -10.57 9.31
N LYS A 60 -41.24 -10.70 9.59
CA LYS A 60 -41.75 -11.33 10.82
C LYS A 60 -41.52 -12.85 10.82
N GLN A 61 -41.66 -13.51 9.67
CA GLN A 61 -41.38 -14.94 9.51
C GLN A 61 -39.88 -15.24 9.54
N LEU A 62 -39.04 -14.41 8.92
CA LEU A 62 -37.58 -14.52 9.00
C LEU A 62 -37.05 -14.44 10.44
N LYS A 63 -37.61 -13.51 11.24
CA LYS A 63 -37.23 -13.35 12.65
C LYS A 63 -37.68 -14.54 13.51
N ALA A 64 -38.82 -15.15 13.19
CA ALA A 64 -39.30 -16.37 13.87
C ALA A 64 -38.46 -17.61 13.48
N MET A 65 -38.01 -17.71 12.23
CA MET A 65 -37.14 -18.81 11.76
C MET A 65 -35.74 -18.75 12.40
N GLN A 66 -35.23 -17.54 12.66
CA GLN A 66 -33.96 -17.32 13.37
C GLN A 66 -34.03 -17.64 14.88
N GLN A 67 -35.21 -17.55 15.49
CA GLN A 67 -35.39 -17.86 16.92
C GLN A 67 -35.62 -19.36 17.17
N ASN A 68 -36.08 -20.11 16.17
CA ASN A 68 -36.41 -21.53 16.30
C ASN A 68 -35.25 -22.47 15.88
N THR A 69 -34.17 -21.92 15.31
CA THR A 69 -32.92 -22.65 15.05
C THR A 69 -31.92 -22.25 16.12
N GLY A 70 -31.83 -23.05 17.19
CA GLY A 70 -30.92 -22.85 18.32
C GLY A 70 -29.44 -22.95 17.91
N TYR A 71 -28.94 -21.93 17.22
CA TYR A 71 -27.58 -21.85 16.69
C TYR A 71 -26.64 -21.24 17.74
N ARG A 72 -25.81 -22.09 18.36
CA ARG A 72 -24.59 -21.67 19.05
C ARG A 72 -23.41 -21.84 18.09
N PRO A 73 -22.58 -20.82 17.83
CA PRO A 73 -21.43 -20.98 16.96
C PRO A 73 -20.33 -21.76 17.72
N GLY A 74 -19.99 -22.94 17.19
CA GLY A 74 -18.81 -23.71 17.60
C GLY A 74 -19.09 -24.98 18.39
N SER A 75 -19.73 -25.99 17.79
CA SER A 75 -19.53 -27.42 18.13
C SER A 75 -20.53 -28.33 17.39
N ALA A 76 -20.44 -28.45 16.07
CA ALA A 76 -21.31 -29.36 15.31
C ALA A 76 -20.58 -30.03 14.14
N LEU A 77 -19.42 -30.62 14.41
CA LEU A 77 -18.78 -31.57 13.50
C LEU A 77 -18.03 -32.67 14.27
N ALA A 78 -18.59 -33.12 15.40
CA ALA A 78 -17.95 -34.11 16.28
C ALA A 78 -18.88 -35.22 16.81
N ALA A 79 -20.05 -35.46 16.21
CA ALA A 79 -20.94 -36.50 16.73
C ALA A 79 -21.84 -37.16 15.68
N VAL A 80 -21.27 -37.89 14.71
CA VAL A 80 -21.81 -39.15 14.17
C VAL A 80 -20.65 -39.93 13.51
N ALA A 81 -20.05 -40.88 14.24
CA ALA A 81 -19.42 -42.10 13.71
C ALA A 81 -18.66 -42.84 14.84
N HIS A 82 -19.34 -43.78 15.49
CA HIS A 82 -18.68 -44.87 16.23
C HIS A 82 -19.20 -46.21 15.69
N ALA A 83 -18.28 -47.20 15.67
CA ALA A 83 -18.33 -48.56 15.11
C ALA A 83 -17.97 -48.60 13.60
N ASP A 84 -16.87 -49.20 13.12
CA ASP A 84 -16.02 -50.27 13.63
C ASP A 84 -14.60 -50.21 13.02
N GLY A 85 -13.60 -50.77 13.73
CA GLY A 85 -12.34 -51.24 13.13
C GLY A 85 -11.09 -50.36 13.33
N ARG A 86 -10.36 -50.57 14.44
CA ARG A 86 -8.96 -50.12 14.66
C ARG A 86 -8.00 -50.84 13.69
N PRO A 87 -6.88 -50.21 13.25
CA PRO A 87 -5.66 -50.28 14.06
C PRO A 87 -4.83 -48.99 14.17
N ALA A 88 -4.03 -48.95 15.25
CA ALA A 88 -2.82 -48.16 15.53
C ALA A 88 -2.87 -46.63 15.41
N ALA A 89 -2.99 -45.98 16.57
CA ALA A 89 -2.80 -44.55 16.76
C ALA A 89 -1.35 -44.11 16.46
N SER A 90 -1.18 -43.24 15.48
CA SER A 90 -0.04 -42.31 15.45
C SER A 90 -0.38 -41.09 16.32
N PRO A 91 0.54 -40.59 17.16
CA PRO A 91 0.24 -39.46 18.03
C PRO A 91 0.01 -38.20 17.20
N ALA A 92 -1.13 -37.54 17.43
CA ALA A 92 -1.44 -36.23 16.86
C ALA A 92 -0.36 -35.21 17.26
N PRO A 93 0.01 -34.27 16.37
CA PRO A 93 0.97 -33.24 16.71
C PRO A 93 0.40 -32.39 17.84
N GLN A 94 1.09 -32.39 18.98
CA GLN A 94 0.80 -31.51 20.09
C GLN A 94 0.74 -30.07 19.55
N ARG A 95 -0.44 -29.47 19.68
CA ARG A 95 -0.64 -28.03 19.48
C ARG A 95 0.29 -27.33 20.46
N ARG A 96 1.47 -26.91 19.99
CA ARG A 96 2.40 -26.08 20.76
C ARG A 96 1.67 -24.79 21.09
N THR A 97 1.09 -24.71 22.28
CA THR A 97 0.75 -23.46 22.94
C THR A 97 2.05 -22.79 23.35
N ALA A 98 2.79 -22.27 22.36
CA ALA A 98 3.77 -21.24 22.61
C ALA A 98 2.99 -19.92 22.49
N SER A 99 2.35 -19.50 23.57
CA SER A 99 2.02 -18.09 23.77
C SER A 99 3.34 -17.36 24.05
N THR A 100 4.19 -17.25 23.03
CA THR A 100 5.24 -16.24 23.02
C THR A 100 4.48 -14.92 22.93
N THR A 101 4.58 -14.08 23.95
CA THR A 101 4.12 -12.70 23.88
C THR A 101 4.83 -12.07 22.68
N PHE A 102 4.13 -11.97 21.55
CA PHE A 102 4.69 -11.40 20.34
C PHE A 102 4.90 -9.92 20.59
N ILE A 103 6.16 -9.51 20.73
CA ILE A 103 6.56 -8.12 20.92
C ILE A 103 6.62 -7.52 19.52
N SER A 104 5.70 -6.59 19.23
CA SER A 104 5.79 -5.77 18.01
C SER A 104 7.20 -5.18 17.90
N PRO A 105 7.79 -5.08 16.70
CA PRO A 105 9.09 -4.48 16.51
C PRO A 105 9.15 -3.13 17.23
N PRO A 106 10.33 -2.79 17.79
CA PRO A 106 10.50 -1.51 18.45
C PRO A 106 10.10 -0.39 17.49
N ARG A 107 9.71 0.76 18.06
CA ARG A 107 9.41 1.98 17.31
C ARG A 107 10.39 2.10 16.14
N PRO A 108 9.94 2.31 14.88
CA PRO A 108 10.83 2.50 13.76
C PRO A 108 11.84 3.54 14.20
N GLU A 109 13.05 3.07 14.48
CA GLU A 109 14.09 3.97 14.90
C GLU A 109 14.26 4.92 13.72
N LEU A 110 14.39 6.22 13.99
CA LEU A 110 14.64 7.27 13.00
C LEU A 110 15.95 7.07 12.20
N ARG A 111 16.52 5.86 12.24
CA ARG A 111 17.79 5.46 11.62
C ARG A 111 17.67 5.25 10.11
N TYR A 112 16.49 4.89 9.60
CA TYR A 112 16.33 4.71 8.16
C TYR A 112 15.97 6.03 7.48
N PRO A 113 16.65 6.39 6.37
CA PRO A 113 16.19 7.48 5.52
C PRO A 113 14.76 7.20 5.03
N LYS A 114 13.96 8.26 4.95
CA LYS A 114 12.55 8.17 4.54
C LYS A 114 12.45 8.05 3.02
N TYR A 115 11.54 7.21 2.55
CA TYR A 115 11.11 7.17 1.16
C TYR A 115 9.66 7.63 1.09
N SER A 116 9.41 8.76 0.45
CA SER A 116 8.04 9.27 0.28
C SER A 116 7.33 8.47 -0.82
N LEU A 117 6.27 7.77 -0.45
CA LEU A 117 5.42 7.05 -1.40
C LEU A 117 4.63 8.04 -2.25
N LEU A 118 4.50 7.75 -3.54
CA LEU A 118 3.53 8.41 -4.40
C LEU A 118 2.14 8.05 -3.90
N SER A 119 1.52 8.98 -3.18
CA SER A 119 0.28 8.74 -2.45
C SER A 119 -0.78 9.75 -2.85
N PRO A 120 -2.06 9.36 -2.86
CA PRO A 120 -3.14 10.27 -3.15
C PRO A 120 -3.26 11.31 -2.03
N LYS A 121 -3.96 12.41 -2.32
CA LYS A 121 -4.22 13.46 -1.31
C LYS A 121 -5.08 12.97 -0.13
N HIS A 122 -5.87 11.90 -0.32
CA HIS A 122 -6.84 11.45 0.66
C HIS A 122 -6.57 10.01 1.09
N ALA A 123 -6.66 9.78 2.40
CA ALA A 123 -6.53 8.45 2.97
C ALA A 123 -7.70 7.54 2.55
N ASN A 124 -7.36 6.42 1.90
CA ASN A 124 -8.28 5.54 1.19
C ASN A 124 -8.21 4.07 1.65
N ILE A 125 -7.14 3.65 2.31
CA ILE A 125 -6.96 2.29 2.81
C ILE A 125 -7.24 2.23 4.30
N GLU A 126 -8.03 1.24 4.75
CA GLU A 126 -8.40 1.08 6.16
C GLU A 126 -7.28 0.45 6.99
N VAL A 127 -7.10 0.96 8.21
CA VAL A 127 -6.21 0.37 9.21
C VAL A 127 -7.06 -0.49 10.14
N VAL A 128 -6.66 -1.75 10.33
CA VAL A 128 -7.33 -2.69 11.22
C VAL A 128 -6.54 -2.94 12.50
N GLY A 129 -7.23 -3.45 13.52
CA GLY A 129 -6.62 -3.78 14.81
C GLY A 129 -6.46 -2.58 15.75
N GLU A 130 -7.02 -1.42 15.39
CA GLU A 130 -7.04 -0.19 16.21
C GLU A 130 -7.69 -0.38 17.59
N ALA A 131 -8.70 -1.26 17.68
CA ALA A 131 -9.37 -1.61 18.94
C ALA A 131 -8.44 -2.31 19.95
N TYR A 132 -7.40 -3.01 19.49
CA TYR A 132 -6.39 -3.59 20.37
C TYR A 132 -5.33 -2.58 20.81
N ARG A 133 -5.39 -1.34 20.28
CA ARG A 133 -4.36 -0.31 20.41
C ARG A 133 -4.95 1.06 20.78
N GLU A 134 -6.11 1.11 21.44
CA GLU A 134 -6.83 2.36 21.75
C GLU A 134 -5.94 3.45 22.35
N LYS A 135 -5.13 3.13 23.36
CA LYS A 135 -4.20 4.09 23.99
C LYS A 135 -3.21 4.71 22.99
N SER A 136 -2.70 3.89 22.07
CA SER A 136 -1.74 4.31 21.05
C SER A 136 -2.40 5.19 20.00
N VAL A 137 -3.62 4.83 19.57
CA VAL A 137 -4.40 5.60 18.60
C VAL A 137 -4.84 6.95 19.19
N ILE A 138 -5.27 6.98 20.46
CA ILE A 138 -5.57 8.23 21.18
C ILE A 138 -4.32 9.11 21.31
N ALA A 139 -3.15 8.52 21.58
CA ALA A 139 -1.90 9.27 21.61
C ALA A 139 -1.52 9.82 20.22
N ALA A 140 -1.72 9.04 19.15
CA ALA A 140 -1.51 9.48 17.77
C ALA A 140 -2.44 10.65 17.37
N LEU A 141 -3.66 10.68 17.91
CA LEU A 141 -4.59 11.81 17.80
C LEU A 141 -4.13 13.05 18.60
N GLY A 142 -3.14 12.92 19.50
CA GLY A 142 -2.73 13.97 20.44
C GLY A 142 -3.70 14.09 21.62
N GLY A 143 -4.28 12.98 22.07
CA GLY A 143 -5.30 12.93 23.13
C GLY A 143 -6.72 13.12 22.62
N LEU A 144 -7.68 12.58 23.37
CA LEU A 144 -9.11 12.60 23.04
C LEU A 144 -9.93 12.93 24.30
N THR A 145 -10.68 14.03 24.23
CA THR A 145 -11.57 14.47 25.31
C THR A 145 -12.96 13.80 25.15
N PRO A 146 -13.65 13.43 26.24
CA PRO A 146 -15.02 12.94 26.16
C PRO A 146 -15.94 13.88 25.37
N GLU A 147 -16.80 13.30 24.53
CA GLU A 147 -17.83 13.98 23.72
C GLU A 147 -17.29 14.96 22.67
N VAL A 148 -15.97 15.04 22.50
CA VAL A 148 -15.32 15.84 21.46
C VAL A 148 -14.83 14.92 20.36
N GLU A 149 -15.29 15.17 19.14
CA GLU A 149 -14.75 14.53 17.94
C GLU A 149 -13.42 15.18 17.57
N LYS A 150 -12.43 14.37 17.19
CA LYS A 150 -11.11 14.84 16.78
C LYS A 150 -10.67 14.15 15.50
N THR A 151 -10.08 14.92 14.60
CA THR A 151 -9.55 14.43 13.33
C THR A 151 -8.17 15.00 13.08
N VAL A 152 -7.29 14.16 12.55
CA VAL A 152 -5.98 14.54 11.99
C VAL A 152 -5.97 14.02 10.56
N GLU A 153 -5.99 14.92 9.57
CA GLU A 153 -6.13 14.55 8.14
C GLU A 153 -4.79 14.19 7.45
N ASP A 154 -3.69 14.78 7.90
CA ASP A 154 -2.35 14.62 7.30
C ASP A 154 -1.33 14.05 8.29
N ALA A 155 -1.72 13.00 9.02
CA ALA A 155 -0.83 12.33 9.96
C ALA A 155 0.36 11.70 9.22
N ILE A 156 1.59 12.00 9.65
CA ILE A 156 2.79 11.38 9.09
C ILE A 156 2.73 9.88 9.41
N THR A 157 2.73 9.07 8.35
CA THR A 157 2.49 7.64 8.42
C THR A 157 3.69 6.85 7.90
N PHE A 158 4.07 5.80 8.63
CA PHE A 158 5.10 4.85 8.23
C PHE A 158 4.50 3.45 8.07
N LEU A 159 4.96 2.75 7.04
CA LEU A 159 4.55 1.37 6.75
C LEU A 159 5.75 0.45 6.90
N ILE A 160 5.61 -0.59 7.73
CA ILE A 160 6.71 -1.48 8.08
C ILE A 160 6.28 -2.91 7.84
N HIS A 161 7.02 -3.64 7.01
CA HIS A 161 6.79 -5.06 6.81
C HIS A 161 7.23 -5.85 8.06
N GLU A 162 6.34 -6.68 8.60
CA GLU A 162 6.55 -7.50 9.78
C GLU A 162 6.42 -9.00 9.43
N PRO A 163 7.46 -9.62 8.81
CA PRO A 163 7.37 -10.99 8.33
C PRO A 163 7.17 -12.03 9.44
N GLU A 164 7.65 -11.72 10.65
CA GLU A 164 7.55 -12.60 11.82
C GLU A 164 6.18 -12.56 12.52
N ASN A 165 5.23 -11.75 12.02
CA ASN A 165 3.91 -11.66 12.61
C ASN A 165 3.14 -12.99 12.45
N PRO A 166 2.74 -13.66 13.57
CA PRO A 166 2.08 -14.96 13.50
C PRO A 166 0.69 -14.95 12.86
N TYR A 167 0.06 -13.77 12.75
CA TYR A 167 -1.29 -13.61 12.19
C TYR A 167 -1.30 -13.16 10.74
N GLY A 168 -0.17 -12.69 10.22
CA GLY A 168 -0.10 -12.04 8.91
C GLY A 168 0.33 -12.94 7.76
N GLU A 169 0.57 -14.23 8.01
CA GLU A 169 1.05 -15.20 7.01
C GLU A 169 2.32 -14.70 6.26
N GLY A 170 3.17 -13.91 6.92
CA GLY A 170 4.36 -13.29 6.34
C GLY A 170 4.13 -12.00 5.54
N HIS A 171 2.88 -11.54 5.44
CA HIS A 171 2.49 -10.34 4.69
C HIS A 171 2.14 -9.13 5.57
N ALA A 172 2.15 -9.26 6.90
CA ALA A 172 1.72 -8.18 7.80
C ALA A 172 2.46 -6.87 7.53
N VAL A 173 1.70 -5.79 7.34
CA VAL A 173 2.21 -4.43 7.23
C VAL A 173 1.71 -3.63 8.41
N MET A 174 2.63 -3.28 9.29
CA MET A 174 2.39 -2.44 10.45
C MET A 174 2.27 -0.97 10.05
N VAL A 175 1.34 -0.27 10.67
CA VAL A 175 1.03 1.14 10.42
C VAL A 175 1.35 1.97 11.65
N TRP A 176 2.29 2.89 11.49
CA TRP A 176 2.63 3.91 12.48
C TRP A 176 2.11 5.26 12.03
N MET A 177 1.44 6.00 12.90
CA MET A 177 1.01 7.37 12.62
C MET A 177 1.42 8.30 13.75
N ASN A 178 1.96 9.47 13.43
CA ASN A 178 2.42 10.46 14.39
C ASN A 178 3.34 9.88 15.48
N GLY A 179 4.15 8.88 15.14
CA GLY A 179 5.09 8.23 16.06
C GLY A 179 4.48 7.15 16.97
N HIS A 180 3.25 6.70 16.70
CA HIS A 180 2.55 5.66 17.45
C HIS A 180 2.10 4.52 16.53
N HIS A 181 2.23 3.27 16.98
CA HIS A 181 1.68 2.11 16.28
C HIS A 181 0.16 2.10 16.41
N VAL A 182 -0.56 2.38 15.31
CA VAL A 182 -2.03 2.49 15.31
C VAL A 182 -2.72 1.19 14.93
N GLY A 183 -2.08 0.34 14.11
CA GLY A 183 -2.63 -0.94 13.69
C GLY A 183 -1.87 -1.53 12.51
N TYR A 184 -2.60 -2.27 11.69
CA TYR A 184 -2.07 -2.96 10.51
C TYR A 184 -2.91 -2.65 9.28
N LEU A 185 -2.34 -2.84 8.08
CA LEU A 185 -3.18 -2.96 6.89
C LEU A 185 -4.05 -4.21 6.99
N ALA A 186 -5.26 -4.17 6.45
CA ALA A 186 -6.13 -5.34 6.33
C ALA A 186 -5.40 -6.46 5.55
N SER A 187 -5.68 -7.73 5.84
CA SER A 187 -4.89 -8.85 5.29
C SER A 187 -4.81 -8.86 3.76
N GLU A 188 -5.90 -8.51 3.07
CA GLU A 188 -5.95 -8.43 1.61
C GLU A 188 -5.08 -7.30 1.06
N ASP A 189 -5.17 -6.12 1.67
CA ASP A 189 -4.33 -4.96 1.32
C ASP A 189 -2.86 -5.23 1.66
N ALA A 190 -2.58 -5.83 2.82
CA ALA A 190 -1.24 -6.19 3.25
C ALA A 190 -0.59 -7.13 2.23
N ALA A 191 -1.29 -8.18 1.78
CA ALA A 191 -0.79 -9.06 0.72
C ALA A 191 -0.53 -8.33 -0.61
N LYS A 192 -1.39 -7.37 -0.98
CA LYS A 192 -1.24 -6.54 -2.20
C LYS A 192 -0.04 -5.61 -2.13
N TYR A 193 0.15 -4.89 -1.03
CA TYR A 193 1.15 -3.84 -0.89
C TYR A 193 2.52 -4.33 -0.37
N MET A 194 2.56 -5.47 0.33
CA MET A 194 3.77 -5.99 0.95
C MET A 194 4.97 -6.06 0.00
N PRO A 195 4.87 -6.58 -1.25
CA PRO A 195 6.04 -6.70 -2.12
C PRO A 195 6.76 -5.37 -2.36
N TYR A 196 6.01 -4.27 -2.51
CA TYR A 196 6.53 -2.93 -2.76
C TYR A 196 7.11 -2.30 -1.49
N ILE A 197 6.40 -2.44 -0.37
CA ILE A 197 6.86 -1.97 0.95
C ILE A 197 8.15 -2.70 1.35
N LYS A 198 8.21 -4.01 1.11
CA LYS A 198 9.38 -4.84 1.35
C LYS A 198 10.54 -4.41 0.46
N ARG A 199 10.32 -4.14 -0.83
CA ARG A 199 11.38 -3.64 -1.74
C ARG A 199 12.04 -2.38 -1.21
N ILE A 200 11.25 -1.41 -0.75
CA ILE A 200 11.75 -0.15 -0.17
C ILE A 200 12.52 -0.41 1.13
N THR A 201 11.97 -1.27 2.00
CA THR A 201 12.60 -1.63 3.28
C THR A 201 13.92 -2.38 3.07
N ASP A 202 13.96 -3.32 2.12
CA ASP A 202 15.17 -4.08 1.73
C ASP A 202 16.25 -3.19 1.09
N ALA A 203 15.85 -2.07 0.48
CA ALA A 203 16.75 -1.03 -0.02
C ALA A 203 17.27 -0.11 1.10
N GLY A 204 16.83 -0.30 2.35
CA GLY A 204 17.28 0.45 3.51
C GLY A 204 16.50 1.75 3.76
N TYR A 205 15.30 1.90 3.19
CA TYR A 205 14.46 3.08 3.39
C TYR A 205 13.20 2.75 4.19
N LEU A 206 12.67 3.75 4.89
CA LEU A 206 11.38 3.66 5.57
C LEU A 206 10.27 4.21 4.64
N PRO A 207 9.30 3.39 4.19
CA PRO A 207 8.17 3.87 3.40
C PRO A 207 7.30 4.83 4.21
N THR A 208 7.08 6.02 3.65
CA THR A 208 6.37 7.12 4.31
C THR A 208 5.23 7.65 3.45
N THR A 209 4.11 7.96 4.07
CA THR A 209 2.92 8.54 3.42
C THR A 209 2.13 9.39 4.43
N THR A 210 0.99 9.94 4.03
CA THR A 210 0.01 10.56 4.91
C THR A 210 -1.08 9.57 5.31
N GLY A 211 -1.72 9.86 6.42
CA GLY A 211 -2.82 9.08 6.95
C GLY A 211 -3.82 9.97 7.67
N ARG A 212 -5.02 9.44 7.85
CA ARG A 212 -6.10 10.11 8.55
C ARG A 212 -6.43 9.34 9.81
N ILE A 213 -6.51 10.04 10.93
CA ILE A 213 -6.97 9.48 12.20
C ILE A 213 -8.20 10.26 12.64
N TRP A 214 -9.26 9.55 12.99
CA TRP A 214 -10.48 10.11 13.57
C TRP A 214 -10.80 9.39 14.86
N GLY A 215 -11.36 10.11 15.83
CA GLY A 215 -11.84 9.50 17.05
C GLY A 215 -12.89 10.34 17.76
N VAL A 216 -13.78 9.64 18.48
CA VAL A 216 -14.70 10.23 19.44
C VAL A 216 -14.83 9.33 20.66
N SER A 217 -14.91 9.92 21.84
CA SER A 217 -15.22 9.19 23.07
C SER A 217 -16.64 9.52 23.51
N ARG A 218 -17.47 8.52 23.79
CA ARG A 218 -18.85 8.72 24.24
C ARG A 218 -19.15 7.83 25.43
N HIS A 219 -19.92 8.33 26.39
CA HIS A 219 -20.46 7.49 27.43
C HIS A 219 -21.55 6.61 26.82
N ASP A 220 -21.53 5.32 27.15
CA ASP A 220 -22.64 4.44 26.83
C ASP A 220 -23.79 4.60 27.83
N TRP A 221 -24.88 3.87 27.60
CA TRP A 221 -26.06 3.90 28.47
C TRP A 221 -25.79 3.43 29.91
N GLN A 222 -24.66 2.77 30.16
CA GLN A 222 -24.22 2.31 31.48
C GLN A 222 -23.25 3.31 32.14
N GLY A 223 -22.96 4.44 31.47
CA GLY A 223 -22.02 5.45 31.94
C GLY A 223 -20.55 5.10 31.68
N ASN A 224 -20.25 4.05 30.93
CA ASN A 224 -18.87 3.70 30.60
C ASN A 224 -18.39 4.51 29.39
N LEU A 225 -17.20 5.11 29.50
CA LEU A 225 -16.58 5.80 28.37
C LEU A 225 -16.14 4.77 27.32
N LYS A 226 -16.65 4.90 26.09
CA LYS A 226 -16.28 4.09 24.93
C LYS A 226 -15.61 4.95 23.88
N HIS A 227 -14.54 4.43 23.30
CA HIS A 227 -13.80 5.07 22.22
C HIS A 227 -14.25 4.48 20.89
N HIS A 228 -14.63 5.35 19.96
CA HIS A 228 -14.81 5.00 18.56
C HIS A 228 -13.64 5.63 17.82
N LEU A 229 -12.73 4.79 17.35
CA LEU A 229 -11.48 5.20 16.73
C LEU A 229 -11.48 4.67 15.29
N TYR A 230 -10.84 5.42 14.41
CA TYR A 230 -10.74 5.08 13.00
C TYR A 230 -9.45 5.60 12.41
N ALA A 231 -8.69 4.76 11.70
CA ALA A 231 -7.51 5.18 10.96
C ALA A 231 -7.53 4.72 9.49
N ARG A 232 -7.01 5.58 8.60
CA ARG A 232 -6.78 5.27 7.18
C ARG A 232 -5.41 5.74 6.73
N VAL A 233 -4.86 5.06 5.73
CA VAL A 233 -3.61 5.43 5.05
C VAL A 233 -3.91 5.89 3.62
N ALA A 234 -3.17 6.88 3.12
CA ALA A 234 -3.20 7.25 1.72
C ALA A 234 -2.21 6.40 0.93
N LEU A 235 -2.70 5.54 0.03
CA LEU A 235 -1.88 4.73 -0.87
C LEU A 235 -2.48 4.74 -2.28
N ASN A 236 -1.63 4.91 -3.29
CA ASN A 236 -2.03 4.63 -4.67
C ASN A 236 -2.16 3.12 -4.87
N ASP A 237 -2.52 2.68 -6.07
CA ASP A 237 -2.42 1.26 -6.39
C ASP A 237 -0.99 0.72 -6.20
N ALA A 238 -0.87 -0.58 -5.95
CA ALA A 238 0.37 -1.14 -5.44
C ALA A 238 1.54 -1.02 -6.43
N ASP A 239 1.25 -1.19 -7.73
CA ASP A 239 2.14 -0.95 -8.87
C ASP A 239 2.55 0.53 -9.05
N GLN A 240 1.88 1.45 -8.35
CA GLN A 240 2.13 2.89 -8.42
C GLN A 240 2.91 3.44 -7.22
N LEU A 241 3.25 2.61 -6.24
CA LEU A 241 3.99 3.06 -5.04
C LEU A 241 5.46 3.37 -5.31
N THR A 242 6.03 2.79 -6.35
CA THR A 242 7.44 2.93 -6.74
C THR A 242 7.54 3.15 -8.23
N PRO A 243 8.52 3.93 -8.72
CA PRO A 243 8.75 4.07 -10.15
C PRO A 243 9.08 2.73 -10.81
N THR A 244 8.74 2.62 -12.10
CA THR A 244 9.07 1.45 -12.93
C THR A 244 10.55 1.40 -13.30
N ASN A 245 11.26 2.52 -13.27
CA ASN A 245 12.69 2.63 -13.55
C ASN A 245 13.48 3.21 -12.36
N ASP A 246 14.80 3.11 -12.48
CA ASP A 246 15.73 3.72 -11.53
C ASP A 246 15.91 5.22 -11.78
N PRO A 247 16.30 5.98 -10.74
CA PRO A 247 16.69 7.37 -10.95
C PRO A 247 17.90 7.49 -11.90
N PRO A 248 18.13 8.70 -12.47
CA PRO A 248 19.28 8.95 -13.33
C PRO A 248 20.60 8.59 -12.64
N ALA A 249 21.56 8.07 -13.40
CA ALA A 249 22.85 7.65 -12.86
C ALA A 249 23.79 8.81 -12.49
N GLY A 250 23.60 9.99 -13.10
CA GLY A 250 24.36 11.21 -12.82
C GLY A 250 23.78 12.02 -11.65
N ASP A 251 24.34 13.20 -11.40
CA ASP A 251 23.76 14.15 -10.44
C ASP A 251 22.46 14.73 -11.00
N TYR A 252 21.36 14.59 -10.26
CA TYR A 252 20.04 15.06 -10.67
C TYR A 252 19.29 15.71 -9.51
N SER A 253 18.26 16.48 -9.86
CA SER A 253 17.28 16.97 -8.90
C SER A 253 15.89 16.91 -9.51
N PHE A 254 14.92 16.45 -8.74
CA PHE A 254 13.51 16.52 -9.12
C PHE A 254 13.05 17.97 -9.19
N LEU A 255 12.36 18.28 -10.29
CA LEU A 255 11.54 19.46 -10.41
C LEU A 255 10.38 19.37 -9.40
N PRO A 256 9.92 20.51 -8.86
CA PRO A 256 8.85 20.52 -7.88
C PRO A 256 7.56 19.98 -8.50
N TRP A 257 6.76 19.28 -7.69
CA TRP A 257 5.50 18.72 -8.14
C TRP A 257 4.53 19.82 -8.58
N GLY A 258 3.92 19.66 -9.74
CA GLY A 258 2.94 20.60 -10.27
C GLY A 258 1.83 19.92 -11.06
N ASN A 259 1.17 20.71 -11.90
CA ASN A 259 0.10 20.22 -12.77
C ASN A 259 0.64 19.24 -13.81
N ALA A 260 -0.21 18.32 -14.27
CA ALA A 260 0.13 17.41 -15.34
C ALA A 260 0.39 18.16 -16.66
N ILE A 261 1.51 17.87 -17.31
CA ILE A 261 1.91 18.39 -18.60
C ILE A 261 1.99 17.22 -19.58
N GLN A 262 1.22 17.29 -20.66
CA GLN A 262 1.21 16.26 -21.71
C GLN A 262 2.53 16.28 -22.48
N VAL A 263 3.18 15.11 -22.58
CA VAL A 263 4.28 14.89 -23.52
C VAL A 263 3.68 14.81 -24.94
N THR A 264 4.47 15.05 -25.97
CA THR A 264 4.02 14.90 -27.36
C THR A 264 4.99 14.01 -28.11
N LYS A 265 4.49 13.41 -29.20
CA LYS A 265 5.23 12.46 -30.06
C LYS A 265 5.50 11.11 -29.40
N GLU A 266 4.74 10.75 -28.36
CA GLU A 266 4.86 9.45 -27.68
C GLU A 266 4.59 8.27 -28.64
N ALA A 267 3.77 8.49 -29.68
CA ALA A 267 3.51 7.50 -30.72
C ALA A 267 4.77 7.08 -31.51
N ASP A 268 5.78 7.95 -31.58
CA ASP A 268 7.05 7.66 -32.24
C ASP A 268 7.97 6.80 -31.35
N HIS A 269 7.62 6.65 -30.06
CA HIS A 269 8.43 6.01 -29.01
C HIS A 269 7.65 4.92 -28.24
N LEU A 270 6.69 4.26 -28.90
CA LEU A 270 5.83 3.27 -28.25
C LEU A 270 6.60 2.03 -27.74
N ALA A 271 7.70 1.66 -28.39
CA ALA A 271 8.49 0.49 -28.00
C ALA A 271 9.14 0.71 -26.63
N GLU A 272 9.80 1.85 -26.47
CA GLU A 272 10.46 2.30 -25.26
C GLU A 272 9.44 2.53 -24.13
N LEU A 273 8.30 3.14 -24.45
CA LEU A 273 7.25 3.42 -23.47
C LEU A 273 6.54 2.16 -22.94
N THR A 274 6.47 1.09 -23.73
CA THR A 274 5.81 -0.16 -23.32
C THR A 274 6.56 -0.84 -22.17
N GLU A 275 7.89 -0.69 -22.10
CA GLU A 275 8.70 -1.24 -21.01
C GLU A 275 8.37 -0.60 -19.65
N HIS A 276 7.86 0.63 -19.68
CA HIS A 276 7.52 1.40 -18.49
C HIS A 276 6.05 1.31 -18.10
N LEU A 277 5.21 0.61 -18.86
CA LEU A 277 3.79 0.44 -18.58
C LEU A 277 3.56 -0.85 -17.78
N HIS A 278 3.57 -0.73 -16.45
CA HIS A 278 3.18 -1.82 -15.55
C HIS A 278 1.68 -1.72 -15.25
N GLY A 279 0.86 -2.57 -15.87
CA GLY A 279 -0.60 -2.50 -15.75
C GLY A 279 -1.20 -1.40 -16.64
N PRO A 280 -2.41 -0.90 -16.34
CA PRO A 280 -3.04 0.16 -17.15
C PRO A 280 -2.45 1.56 -16.89
N ASP A 281 -1.73 1.75 -15.79
CA ASP A 281 -1.30 3.05 -15.28
C ASP A 281 -0.15 2.88 -14.27
N SER A 282 0.97 3.55 -14.51
CA SER A 282 2.19 3.40 -13.71
C SER A 282 2.97 4.70 -13.63
N TYR A 283 3.86 4.81 -12.65
CA TYR A 283 4.75 5.96 -12.50
C TYR A 283 6.18 5.59 -12.87
N ALA A 284 6.89 6.54 -13.47
CA ALA A 284 8.29 6.44 -13.83
C ALA A 284 9.00 7.77 -13.53
N ILE A 285 10.33 7.74 -13.57
CA ILE A 285 11.18 8.92 -13.49
C ILE A 285 11.59 9.27 -14.93
N ALA A 286 11.30 10.51 -15.33
CA ALA A 286 11.75 11.06 -16.60
C ALA A 286 12.80 12.15 -16.37
N THR A 287 13.73 12.31 -17.31
CA THR A 287 14.69 13.42 -17.35
C THR A 287 14.35 14.38 -18.47
N LEU A 288 14.50 15.67 -18.20
CA LEU A 288 14.14 16.75 -19.11
C LEU A 288 15.41 17.46 -19.56
N ARG A 289 15.61 17.56 -20.87
CA ARG A 289 16.77 18.24 -21.46
C ARG A 289 16.32 19.34 -22.40
N GLU A 290 17.06 20.43 -22.39
CA GLU A 290 16.91 21.49 -23.37
C GLU A 290 17.47 21.05 -24.73
N THR A 291 16.66 21.21 -25.77
CA THR A 291 17.00 20.93 -27.17
C THR A 291 16.63 22.13 -28.02
N SER A 292 17.31 22.32 -29.15
CA SER A 292 16.96 23.37 -30.11
C SER A 292 16.69 22.82 -31.50
N ARG A 293 15.73 23.40 -32.21
CA ARG A 293 15.42 23.08 -33.61
C ARG A 293 15.36 24.37 -34.43
N THR A 294 16.12 24.38 -35.53
CA THR A 294 16.05 25.47 -36.51
C THR A 294 14.83 25.29 -37.40
N LEU A 295 13.94 26.27 -37.40
CA LEU A 295 12.75 26.31 -38.24
C LEU A 295 13.12 26.63 -39.70
N LYS A 296 12.19 26.36 -40.63
CA LYS A 296 12.39 26.61 -42.07
C LYS A 296 12.71 28.08 -42.42
N ASN A 297 12.36 29.01 -41.54
CA ASN A 297 12.63 30.44 -41.66
C ASN A 297 14.00 30.85 -41.04
N GLY A 298 14.81 29.89 -40.58
CA GLY A 298 16.10 30.13 -39.93
C GLY A 298 16.03 30.48 -38.45
N THR A 299 14.83 30.64 -37.87
CA THR A 299 14.67 30.91 -36.43
C THR A 299 14.99 29.65 -35.63
N VAL A 300 15.90 29.74 -34.66
CA VAL A 300 16.17 28.67 -33.69
C VAL A 300 15.11 28.73 -32.60
N ARG A 301 14.46 27.59 -32.32
CA ARG A 301 13.50 27.45 -31.24
C ARG A 301 13.98 26.42 -30.24
N GLU A 302 14.06 26.82 -28.98
CA GLU A 302 14.37 25.94 -27.86
C GLU A 302 13.09 25.25 -27.39
N TYR A 303 13.22 23.98 -27.03
CA TYR A 303 12.15 23.15 -26.51
C TYR A 303 12.72 22.10 -25.56
N VAL A 304 11.85 21.39 -24.85
CA VAL A 304 12.26 20.35 -23.91
C VAL A 304 12.02 18.98 -24.52
N THR A 305 13.08 18.18 -24.63
CA THR A 305 13.00 16.75 -24.92
C THR A 305 12.91 15.97 -23.62
N VAL A 306 12.07 14.94 -23.60
CA VAL A 306 11.80 14.09 -22.45
C VAL A 306 12.46 12.74 -22.68
N TYR A 307 13.21 12.29 -21.70
CA TYR A 307 13.89 11.00 -21.71
C TYR A 307 13.40 10.12 -20.56
N MET A 308 13.38 8.82 -20.76
CA MET A 308 13.08 7.83 -19.72
C MET A 308 14.08 6.70 -19.85
N SER A 309 14.77 6.37 -18.75
CA SER A 309 15.82 5.32 -18.74
C SER A 309 16.95 5.54 -19.76
N GLY A 310 17.12 6.78 -20.25
CA GLY A 310 18.11 7.15 -21.26
C GLY A 310 17.56 7.31 -22.68
N ASP A 311 16.38 6.75 -22.97
CA ASP A 311 15.75 6.81 -24.28
C ASP A 311 14.87 8.05 -24.43
N GLU A 312 14.86 8.65 -25.62
CA GLU A 312 13.94 9.75 -25.93
C GLU A 312 12.52 9.18 -26.03
N ILE A 313 11.58 9.77 -25.29
CA ILE A 313 10.18 9.32 -25.27
C ILE A 313 9.20 10.38 -25.80
N GLY A 314 9.71 11.53 -26.21
CA GLY A 314 8.94 12.61 -26.80
C GLY A 314 9.45 13.99 -26.42
N GLU A 315 8.65 15.02 -26.71
CA GLU A 315 8.98 16.42 -26.45
C GLU A 315 7.78 17.16 -25.84
N LEU A 316 8.04 18.20 -25.05
CA LEU A 316 6.97 19.10 -24.59
C LEU A 316 6.53 20.01 -25.72
N THR A 317 5.24 20.39 -25.73
CA THR A 317 4.79 21.43 -26.66
C THR A 317 5.61 22.70 -26.46
N PRO A 318 5.82 23.51 -27.50
CA PRO A 318 6.68 24.68 -27.36
C PRO A 318 6.23 25.69 -26.30
N ASN A 319 4.91 25.86 -26.12
CA ASN A 319 4.33 26.72 -25.08
C ASN A 319 4.62 26.18 -23.67
N MET A 320 4.63 24.85 -23.48
CA MET A 320 4.96 24.27 -22.18
C MET A 320 6.47 24.24 -21.94
N SER A 321 7.27 24.04 -22.98
CA SER A 321 8.72 24.14 -22.92
C SER A 321 9.16 25.50 -22.38
N GLU A 322 8.64 26.60 -22.94
CA GLU A 322 8.96 27.97 -22.50
C GLU A 322 8.70 28.20 -20.99
N LYS A 323 7.69 27.51 -20.44
CA LYS A 323 7.29 27.66 -19.04
C LYS A 323 8.13 26.83 -18.07
N VAL A 324 8.84 25.81 -18.55
CA VAL A 324 9.63 24.88 -17.72
C VAL A 324 11.14 25.08 -17.89
N LEU A 325 11.57 25.56 -19.07
CA LEU A 325 12.98 25.82 -19.38
C LEU A 325 13.72 26.67 -18.34
N PRO A 326 13.15 27.75 -17.75
CA PRO A 326 13.88 28.53 -16.75
C PRO A 326 14.33 27.69 -15.54
N THR A 327 13.48 26.77 -15.08
CA THR A 327 13.80 25.88 -13.95
C THR A 327 14.79 24.79 -14.36
N ILE A 328 14.67 24.23 -15.57
CA ILE A 328 15.63 23.24 -16.10
C ILE A 328 17.02 23.85 -16.21
N ARG A 329 17.13 25.07 -16.77
CA ARG A 329 18.39 25.81 -16.90
C ARG A 329 18.98 26.11 -15.54
N HIS A 330 18.17 26.52 -14.58
CA HIS A 330 18.64 26.76 -13.21
C HIS A 330 19.27 25.50 -12.59
N LEU A 331 18.65 24.32 -12.74
CA LEU A 331 19.24 23.06 -12.27
C LEU A 331 20.52 22.71 -13.04
N HIS A 332 20.52 22.87 -14.35
CA HIS A 332 21.69 22.61 -15.18
C HIS A 332 22.88 23.51 -14.82
N ASP A 333 22.63 24.80 -14.56
CA ASP A 333 23.65 25.76 -14.11
C ASP A 333 24.25 25.37 -12.74
N LEU A 334 23.48 24.67 -11.90
CA LEU A 334 23.95 24.08 -10.64
C LEU A 334 24.62 22.71 -10.82
N GLY A 335 24.69 22.18 -12.04
CA GLY A 335 25.29 20.88 -12.36
C GLY A 335 24.35 19.67 -12.19
N TYR A 336 23.04 19.89 -12.08
CA TYR A 336 22.05 18.83 -11.92
C TYR A 336 21.22 18.60 -13.20
N GLU A 337 21.01 17.34 -13.56
CA GLU A 337 19.99 16.96 -14.54
C GLU A 337 18.59 17.12 -13.95
N ALA A 338 17.66 17.69 -14.73
CA ALA A 338 16.29 17.90 -14.29
C ALA A 338 15.48 16.60 -14.39
N ALA A 339 15.03 16.07 -13.26
CA ALA A 339 14.16 14.90 -13.19
C ALA A 339 12.71 15.29 -12.89
N ALA A 340 11.76 14.46 -13.29
CA ALA A 340 10.34 14.66 -12.99
C ALA A 340 9.62 13.31 -12.83
N TRP A 341 8.52 13.34 -12.08
CA TRP A 341 7.58 12.23 -12.06
C TRP A 341 6.79 12.20 -13.36
N ALA A 342 6.85 11.07 -14.05
CA ALA A 342 6.06 10.76 -15.23
C ALA A 342 4.98 9.74 -14.88
N ARG A 343 3.76 9.98 -15.32
CA ARG A 343 2.69 8.99 -15.29
C ARG A 343 2.51 8.43 -16.70
N VAL A 344 2.69 7.13 -16.83
CA VAL A 344 2.59 6.36 -18.07
C VAL A 344 1.30 5.57 -18.05
N ARG A 345 0.39 5.89 -18.96
CA ARG A 345 -0.95 5.29 -19.02
C ARG A 345 -1.24 4.79 -20.41
N GLY A 346 -1.90 3.65 -20.51
CA GLY A 346 -2.46 3.21 -21.79
C GLY A 346 -2.48 1.71 -21.97
N SER A 347 -2.15 1.29 -23.18
CA SER A 347 -2.10 -0.10 -23.62
C SER A 347 -0.96 -0.28 -24.62
N ALA A 348 -0.66 -1.53 -24.98
CA ALA A 348 0.35 -1.84 -26.00
C ALA A 348 0.09 -1.19 -27.39
N LEU A 349 -1.10 -0.65 -27.65
CA LEU A 349 -1.44 0.02 -28.91
C LEU A 349 -1.35 1.55 -28.85
N ALA A 350 -1.44 2.13 -27.65
CA ALA A 350 -1.46 3.58 -27.46
C ALA A 350 -1.07 3.88 -26.01
N ILE A 351 -0.01 4.67 -25.85
CA ILE A 351 0.53 5.10 -24.56
C ILE A 351 0.53 6.61 -24.51
N GLU A 352 0.10 7.14 -23.37
CA GLU A 352 0.07 8.56 -23.03
C GLU A 352 1.03 8.79 -21.88
N VAL A 353 1.85 9.83 -21.97
CA VAL A 353 2.75 10.23 -20.88
C VAL A 353 2.44 11.65 -20.43
N THR A 354 2.28 11.80 -19.12
CA THR A 354 2.14 13.11 -18.46
C THR A 354 3.25 13.32 -17.45
N LEU A 355 3.82 14.53 -17.43
CA LEU A 355 4.82 14.93 -16.43
C LEU A 355 4.16 15.77 -15.33
N HIS A 356 4.48 15.49 -14.08
CA HIS A 356 4.04 16.27 -12.93
C HIS A 356 5.14 17.26 -12.53
N VAL A 357 5.06 18.48 -13.08
CA VAL A 357 6.11 19.50 -12.95
C VAL A 357 5.47 20.87 -12.72
N ALA A 358 5.97 21.62 -11.74
CA ALA A 358 5.59 23.02 -11.57
C ALA A 358 6.29 23.88 -12.62
N LYS A 359 5.54 24.79 -13.24
CA LYS A 359 6.10 25.77 -14.16
C LYS A 359 6.99 26.74 -13.39
N ALA A 360 7.87 27.47 -14.07
CA ALA A 360 8.82 28.39 -13.44
C ALA A 360 8.18 29.40 -12.46
N HIS A 361 6.98 29.91 -12.76
CA HIS A 361 6.26 30.85 -11.88
C HIS A 361 5.45 30.19 -10.76
N GLU A 362 5.36 28.86 -10.77
CA GLU A 362 4.69 28.03 -9.75
C GLU A 362 5.71 27.38 -8.80
N VAL A 363 7.02 27.57 -9.02
CA VAL A 363 8.09 27.02 -8.19
C VAL A 363 8.07 27.68 -6.81
N PRO A 364 7.96 26.91 -5.71
CA PRO A 364 7.98 27.47 -4.36
C PRO A 364 9.41 27.77 -3.89
N ASP A 365 9.58 28.84 -3.12
CA ASP A 365 10.88 29.22 -2.54
C ASP A 365 11.47 28.12 -1.63
N SER A 366 10.60 27.35 -0.96
CA SER A 366 11.04 26.23 -0.13
C SER A 366 11.75 25.14 -0.94
N TRP A 367 11.33 24.89 -2.17
CA TRP A 367 11.99 23.90 -3.04
C TRP A 367 13.39 24.38 -3.45
N LEU A 368 13.57 25.68 -3.72
CA LEU A 368 14.88 26.25 -4.06
C LEU A 368 15.90 26.03 -2.93
N ALA A 369 15.45 26.02 -1.68
CA ALA A 369 16.30 25.77 -0.51
C ALA A 369 16.63 24.28 -0.28
N GLU A 370 15.90 23.37 -0.93
CA GLU A 370 15.99 21.91 -0.76
C GLU A 370 16.75 21.21 -1.89
N ILE A 371 17.27 21.95 -2.88
CA ILE A 371 18.04 21.39 -4.00
C ILE A 371 19.37 20.78 -3.47
N PRO A 372 19.74 19.55 -3.88
CA PRO A 372 19.01 18.66 -4.78
C PRO A 372 17.94 17.83 -4.07
N VAL A 373 16.77 17.73 -4.70
CA VAL A 373 15.69 16.83 -4.28
C VAL A 373 15.84 15.51 -5.02
N THR A 374 16.22 14.44 -4.32
CA THR A 374 16.49 13.13 -4.94
C THR A 374 15.58 12.04 -4.41
N VAL A 375 15.37 11.01 -5.23
CA VAL A 375 14.68 9.78 -4.85
C VAL A 375 15.66 8.63 -5.04
N PRO A 376 15.99 7.87 -4.00
CA PRO A 376 17.02 6.86 -4.08
C PRO A 376 16.61 5.67 -4.96
N ALA A 377 17.62 5.03 -5.56
CA ALA A 377 17.40 3.77 -6.28
C ALA A 377 16.97 2.67 -5.30
N LEU A 378 15.99 1.86 -5.70
CA LEU A 378 15.41 0.80 -4.86
C LEU A 378 16.11 -0.55 -5.03
N HIS A 379 17.40 -0.53 -5.34
CA HIS A 379 18.22 -1.72 -5.33
C HIS A 379 18.56 -2.11 -3.89
N ARG A 380 18.66 -3.41 -3.63
CA ARG A 380 19.31 -3.89 -2.41
C ARG A 380 20.74 -3.36 -2.44
N SER A 381 21.04 -2.34 -1.63
CA SER A 381 22.43 -2.02 -1.28
C SER A 381 22.98 -3.26 -0.59
N ARG A 382 23.64 -4.13 -1.35
CA ARG A 382 24.53 -5.11 -0.77
C ARG A 382 25.63 -4.25 -0.18
N THR A 383 25.51 -3.92 1.11
CA THR A 383 26.62 -3.36 1.88
C THR A 383 27.80 -4.26 1.56
N THR A 384 28.70 -3.78 0.72
CA THR A 384 30.03 -4.33 0.61
C THR A 384 30.61 -4.05 1.98
N ALA A 385 30.48 -5.03 2.88
CA ALA A 385 31.42 -5.16 3.96
C ALA A 385 32.78 -5.21 3.27
N THR A 386 33.48 -4.07 3.32
CA THR A 386 34.90 -3.98 3.03
C THR A 386 35.58 -4.98 3.96
N SER A 387 35.71 -6.21 3.46
CA SER A 387 36.65 -7.18 3.97
C SER A 387 37.94 -6.83 3.25
N ASP A 388 38.76 -6.01 3.89
CA ASP A 388 40.16 -5.87 3.52
C ASP A 388 40.79 -7.27 3.56
N PRO A 389 41.27 -7.83 2.43
CA PRO A 389 42.07 -9.03 2.45
C PRO A 389 43.53 -8.62 2.27
N SER A 390 44.13 -8.01 3.30
CA SER A 390 45.59 -7.91 3.35
C SER A 390 46.10 -7.59 4.76
N THR A 391 46.35 -8.63 5.55
CA THR A 391 47.55 -8.70 6.41
C THR A 391 47.83 -10.18 6.70
N THR A 392 48.59 -10.79 5.80
CA THR A 392 49.46 -11.92 6.17
C THR A 392 50.62 -11.33 6.96
N GLY A 393 50.78 -11.71 8.22
CA GLY A 393 51.96 -11.33 8.97
C GLY A 393 51.90 -11.67 10.45
N GLY A 394 52.41 -12.84 10.80
CA GLY A 394 53.08 -13.06 12.09
C GLY A 394 52.18 -13.44 13.25
N ILE A 395 52.28 -14.71 13.64
CA ILE A 395 52.09 -15.15 15.03
C ILE A 395 53.34 -14.69 15.80
N PRO A 396 53.19 -13.98 16.94
CA PRO A 396 54.17 -14.13 18.01
C PRO A 396 53.52 -14.80 19.21
N GLN A 397 54.22 -15.80 19.72
CA GLN A 397 53.92 -16.54 20.94
C GLN A 397 53.71 -15.61 22.14
N ALA A 398 52.79 -16.04 23.01
CA ALA A 398 52.63 -15.49 24.35
C ALA A 398 53.87 -15.73 25.21
N PRO A 399 54.25 -14.77 26.07
CA PRO A 399 54.85 -15.06 27.36
C PRO A 399 53.80 -14.93 28.47
N SER A 400 53.92 -15.88 29.39
CA SER A 400 53.17 -16.07 30.62
C SER A 400 53.58 -15.10 31.75
N ASN A 401 52.59 -14.88 32.63
CA ASN A 401 52.63 -14.59 34.06
C ASN A 401 52.82 -13.16 34.60
N ASP A 402 51.92 -12.88 35.55
CA ASP A 402 52.03 -12.11 36.79
C ASP A 402 52.47 -10.65 36.71
N ASP A 403 51.49 -9.75 36.81
CA ASP A 403 51.27 -9.01 38.06
C ASP A 403 50.06 -8.06 37.93
N THR A 404 49.10 -8.20 38.85
CA THR A 404 48.12 -7.13 39.14
C THR A 404 48.69 -6.35 40.33
N PRO A 405 48.52 -5.01 40.40
CA PRO A 405 47.38 -4.52 41.18
C PRO A 405 46.69 -3.27 40.61
N GLN A 406 45.36 -3.28 40.73
CA GLN A 406 44.41 -2.18 40.99
C GLN A 406 44.88 -0.73 40.81
N ALA A 407 44.18 0.03 39.96
CA ALA A 407 43.54 1.30 40.34
C ALA A 407 42.68 1.90 39.20
N ALA A 408 41.45 2.31 39.55
CA ALA A 408 40.62 3.33 38.87
C ALA A 408 40.12 2.99 37.45
N ARG A 409 38.85 3.19 37.06
CA ARG A 409 37.77 4.02 37.59
C ARG A 409 36.48 3.54 36.92
N GLU A 410 35.46 3.26 37.73
CA GLU A 410 34.07 3.25 37.29
C GLU A 410 33.70 4.66 36.81
N GLN A 411 33.11 4.76 35.63
CA GLN A 411 32.26 5.90 35.27
C GLN A 411 30.91 5.37 34.78
N LYS A 412 29.99 5.37 35.74
CA LYS A 412 28.53 5.39 35.57
C LYS A 412 28.13 6.40 34.51
N TRP A 413 27.24 5.98 33.62
CA TRP A 413 26.36 6.86 32.88
C TRP A 413 24.96 6.69 33.47
N ASP A 414 24.49 7.73 34.16
CA ASP A 414 23.10 7.86 34.60
C ASP A 414 22.23 8.27 33.39
N PHE A 415 21.13 7.55 33.18
CA PHE A 415 19.92 8.00 32.47
C PHE A 415 18.70 7.61 33.29
#